data_AF-A0A0S8AWM8-F1
#
_entry.id   AF-A0A0S8AWM8-F1
#
_cell.length_a   1.000
_cell.length_b   1.000
_cell.length_c   1.000
_cell.angle_alpha   90.00
_cell.angle_beta   90.00
_cell.angle_gamma   90.00
#
_symmetry.space_group_name_H-M   'P 1'
#
loop_
_entity.id
_entity.type
_entity.pdbx_description
1 polymer ?
#
loop_
_entity_poly.entity_id
_entity_poly.type
_entity_poly.pdbx_seq_one_letter_code
_entity_poly.pdbx_strand_id
1 'polypeptide(L)'
;MPRIPPSQLSPIQQAILACTGDYPAQFSRSALAKLLAGSRSTRAGDLADNPYYGRLTDHGRKAITFEIDILLQQGFLVLDLKEGLFPAGIASQQEDRQAK
;
A
#
# COMPACT_ATOMS: atom_id res chain seq x y z
N MET A 1 17.63 12.82 2.73
CA MET A 1 17.04 12.78 1.37
C MET A 1 15.85 13.72 1.33
N PRO A 2 15.66 14.52 0.27
CA PRO A 2 14.50 15.41 0.17
C PRO A 2 13.22 14.57 0.04
N ARG A 3 12.27 14.78 0.94
CA ARG A 3 10.96 14.13 0.92
C ARG A 3 10.14 14.83 -0.17
N ILE A 4 9.83 14.16 -1.28
CA ILE A 4 8.95 14.72 -2.33
C ILE A 4 7.59 14.98 -1.68
N PRO A 5 7.01 16.20 -1.72
CA PRO A 5 5.73 16.45 -1.10
C PRO A 5 4.65 15.53 -1.72
N PRO A 6 3.66 15.06 -0.93
CA PRO A 6 2.63 14.12 -1.41
C PRO A 6 1.82 14.66 -2.61
N SER A 7 1.81 15.98 -2.82
CA SER A 7 1.22 16.65 -3.98
C SER A 7 1.94 16.42 -5.32
N GLN A 8 3.16 15.87 -5.31
CA GLN A 8 3.93 15.52 -6.50
C GLN A 8 4.00 14.01 -6.76
N LEU A 9 3.26 13.20 -5.99
CA LEU A 9 3.21 11.76 -6.19
C LEU A 9 2.43 11.40 -7.45
N SER A 10 2.87 10.33 -8.11
CA SER A 10 2.17 9.82 -9.30
C SER A 10 0.75 9.36 -8.93
N PRO A 11 -0.19 9.33 -9.89
CA PRO A 11 -1.54 8.80 -9.63
C PRO A 11 -1.55 7.38 -9.04
N ILE A 12 -0.57 6.55 -9.43
CA ILE A 12 -0.37 5.19 -8.89
C ILE A 12 -0.02 5.27 -7.40
N GLN A 13 0.97 6.12 -7.06
CA GLN A 13 1.43 6.30 -5.68
C GLN A 13 0.32 6.84 -4.77
N GLN A 14 -0.48 7.79 -5.28
CA GLN A 14 -1.64 8.30 -4.56
C GLN A 14 -2.67 7.20 -4.30
N ALA A 15 -2.96 6.35 -5.29
CA ALA A 15 -3.89 5.22 -5.11
C ALA A 15 -3.38 4.19 -4.10
N ILE A 16 -2.07 3.91 -4.10
CA ILE A 16 -1.43 3.02 -3.11
C ILE A 16 -1.55 3.60 -1.69
N LEU A 17 -1.29 4.91 -1.52
CA LEU A 17 -1.41 5.57 -0.21
C LEU A 17 -2.85 5.65 0.28
N ALA A 18 -3.81 5.92 -0.61
CA ALA A 18 -5.23 5.91 -0.26
C ALA A 18 -5.67 4.52 0.23
N CYS A 19 -5.32 3.46 -0.51
CA CYS A 19 -5.66 2.09 -0.12
C CYS A 19 -5.04 1.67 1.22
N THR A 20 -3.77 2.01 1.46
CA THR A 20 -3.09 1.69 2.72
C THR A 20 -3.52 2.59 3.88
N GLY A 21 -4.06 3.78 3.60
CA GLY A 21 -4.71 4.65 4.58
C GLY A 21 -6.04 4.09 5.08
N ASP A 22 -6.88 3.58 4.17
CA ASP A 22 -8.17 3.00 4.51
C ASP A 22 -8.04 1.60 5.12
N TYR A 23 -7.01 0.84 4.71
CA TYR A 23 -6.76 -0.54 5.15
C TYR A 23 -5.31 -0.73 5.65
N PRO A 24 -4.91 -0.08 6.75
CA PRO A 24 -3.55 -0.16 7.27
C PRO A 24 -3.23 -1.59 7.75
N ALA A 25 -2.00 -2.04 7.48
CA ALA A 25 -1.47 -3.38 7.81
C ALA A 25 -2.19 -4.59 7.19
N GLN A 26 -3.27 -4.40 6.42
CA GLN A 26 -4.06 -5.53 5.93
C GLN A 26 -3.42 -6.24 4.74
N PHE A 27 -2.55 -5.54 4.01
CA PHE A 27 -1.97 -6.05 2.77
C PHE A 27 -0.46 -6.05 2.83
N SER A 28 0.12 -7.17 2.39
CA SER A 28 1.53 -7.22 2.00
C SER A 28 1.75 -6.58 0.63
N ARG A 29 3.01 -6.27 0.29
CA ARG A 29 3.38 -5.70 -1.02
C ARG A 29 2.76 -6.46 -2.20
N SER A 30 2.85 -7.78 -2.15
CA SER A 30 2.33 -8.65 -3.20
C SER A 30 0.79 -8.72 -3.20
N ALA A 31 0.16 -8.68 -2.02
CA ALA A 31 -1.31 -8.69 -1.92
C ALA A 31 -1.91 -7.37 -2.40
N LEU A 32 -1.31 -6.23 -2.00
CA LEU A 32 -1.73 -4.90 -2.43
C LEU A 32 -1.58 -4.73 -3.95
N ALA A 33 -0.45 -5.16 -4.51
CA ALA A 33 -0.25 -5.11 -5.96
C ALA A 33 -1.26 -6.01 -6.72
N LYS A 34 -1.67 -7.15 -6.16
CA LYS A 34 -2.71 -8.01 -6.75
C LYS A 34 -4.09 -7.36 -6.70
N LEU A 35 -4.43 -6.75 -5.56
CA LEU A 35 -5.68 -6.04 -5.35
C LEU A 35 -5.83 -4.91 -6.38
N LEU A 36 -4.84 -4.00 -6.42
CA LEU A 36 -4.88 -2.84 -7.30
C LEU A 36 -4.84 -3.22 -8.79
N ALA A 37 -4.10 -4.28 -9.16
CA ALA A 37 -4.09 -4.80 -10.52
C ALA A 37 -5.38 -5.55 -10.91
N GLY A 38 -6.30 -5.82 -9.97
CA GLY A 38 -7.53 -6.57 -10.23
C GLY A 38 -7.26 -8.03 -10.61
N SER A 39 -6.21 -8.63 -10.07
CA SER A 39 -5.81 -9.98 -10.45
C SER A 39 -6.62 -11.04 -9.71
N ARG A 40 -7.46 -11.78 -10.46
CA ARG A 40 -8.19 -12.96 -9.99
C ARG A 40 -7.26 -14.14 -9.74
N SER A 41 -6.53 -14.15 -8.62
CA SER A 41 -6.05 -15.41 -8.04
C SER A 41 -7.17 -15.97 -7.15
N THR A 42 -7.28 -17.29 -6.98
CA THR A 42 -8.38 -18.00 -6.29
C THR A 42 -8.70 -17.56 -4.85
N ARG A 43 -7.86 -16.74 -4.20
CA ARG A 43 -8.12 -16.02 -2.93
C ARG A 43 -8.75 -14.62 -3.08
N ALA A 44 -9.02 -14.19 -4.31
CA ALA A 44 -9.55 -12.86 -4.61
C ALA A 44 -11.04 -12.70 -4.32
N GLY A 45 -11.75 -13.75 -3.91
CA GLY A 45 -13.14 -13.64 -3.47
C GLY A 45 -13.30 -12.59 -2.37
N ASP A 46 -12.41 -12.60 -1.38
CA ASP A 46 -12.44 -11.65 -0.27
C ASP A 46 -11.91 -10.25 -0.63
N LEU A 47 -11.20 -10.13 -1.76
CA LEU A 47 -10.61 -8.88 -2.23
C LEU A 47 -11.44 -8.19 -3.31
N ALA A 48 -12.33 -8.92 -4.00
CA ALA A 48 -13.14 -8.41 -5.10
C ALA A 48 -14.17 -7.38 -4.63
N ASP A 49 -14.63 -7.48 -3.38
CA ASP A 49 -15.55 -6.52 -2.76
C ASP A 49 -14.83 -5.25 -2.25
N ASN A 50 -13.49 -5.20 -2.33
CA ASN A 50 -12.74 -4.02 -1.90
C ASN A 50 -12.84 -2.90 -2.96
N PRO A 51 -13.14 -1.65 -2.56
CA PRO A 51 -13.32 -0.52 -3.49
C PRO A 51 -12.06 -0.14 -4.29
N TYR A 52 -10.88 -0.64 -3.90
CA TYR A 52 -9.63 -0.46 -4.62
C TYR A 52 -9.29 -1.60 -5.59
N TYR A 53 -10.12 -2.66 -5.63
CA TYR A 53 -9.91 -3.78 -6.53
C TYR A 53 -9.93 -3.32 -7.99
N GLY A 54 -8.85 -3.61 -8.73
CA GLY A 54 -8.74 -3.29 -10.15
C GLY A 54 -8.62 -1.80 -10.45
N ARG A 55 -8.37 -0.93 -9.46
CA ARG A 55 -8.26 0.52 -9.69
C ARG A 55 -7.05 0.92 -10.54
N LEU A 56 -6.05 0.04 -10.65
CA LEU A 56 -4.84 0.20 -11.46
C LEU A 56 -4.71 -0.93 -12.50
N THR A 57 -5.81 -1.41 -13.08
CA THR A 57 -5.78 -2.47 -14.11
C THR A 57 -4.93 -2.14 -15.33
N ASP A 58 -4.80 -0.85 -15.65
CA ASP A 58 -3.94 -0.38 -16.75
C ASP A 58 -2.44 -0.49 -16.43
N HIS A 59 -2.11 -0.77 -15.17
CA HIS A 59 -0.75 -0.99 -14.71
C HIS A 59 -0.50 -2.46 -14.38
N GLY A 60 0.55 -3.02 -14.98
CA GLY A 60 0.98 -4.37 -14.67
C GLY A 60 1.40 -4.50 -13.19
N ARG A 61 1.16 -5.68 -12.60
CA ARG A 61 1.51 -5.98 -11.19
C ARG A 61 2.95 -5.59 -10.83
N LYS A 62 3.91 -5.81 -11.73
CA LYS A 62 5.33 -5.43 -11.52
C LYS A 62 5.53 -3.93 -11.37
N ALA A 63 4.82 -3.12 -12.15
CA ALA A 63 4.89 -1.66 -12.06
C ALA A 63 4.31 -1.18 -10.72
N ILE A 64 3.19 -1.74 -10.29
CA ILE A 64 2.58 -1.40 -8.99
C ILE A 64 3.51 -1.80 -7.84
N THR A 65 4.10 -2.99 -7.87
CA THR A 65 5.08 -3.41 -6.85
C THR A 65 6.29 -2.48 -6.82
N PHE A 66 6.80 -2.07 -7.98
CA PHE A 66 7.91 -1.12 -8.06
C PHE A 66 7.57 0.23 -7.41
N GLU A 67 6.36 0.75 -7.65
CA GLU A 67 5.89 1.99 -7.02
C GLU A 67 5.71 1.86 -5.50
N ILE A 68 5.27 0.69 -5.01
CA ILE A 68 5.22 0.39 -3.57
C ILE A 68 6.62 0.43 -2.96
N ASP A 69 7.60 -0.19 -3.61
CA ASP A 69 8.99 -0.20 -3.14
C ASP A 69 9.61 1.21 -3.15
N ILE A 70 9.28 2.05 -4.15
CA ILE A 70 9.66 3.47 -4.16
C ILE A 70 9.07 4.19 -2.93
N LEU A 71 7.79 4.00 -2.63
CA LEU A 71 7.15 4.65 -1.47
C LEU A 71 7.74 4.19 -0.14
N LEU A 72 8.16 2.93 -0.03
CA LEU A 72 8.90 2.42 1.12
C LEU A 72 10.27 3.09 1.26
N GLN A 73 11.03 3.18 0.17
CA GLN A 73 12.34 3.83 0.15
C GLN A 73 12.26 5.33 0.48
N GLN A 74 11.18 6.00 0.05
CA GLN A 74 10.92 7.41 0.33
C GLN A 74 10.38 7.68 1.74
N GLY A 75 10.04 6.63 2.51
CA GLY A 75 9.45 6.76 3.84
C GLY A 75 8.02 7.32 3.81
N PHE A 76 7.27 7.03 2.74
CA PHE A 76 5.82 7.22 2.68
C PHE A 76 5.07 5.99 3.14
N LEU A 77 5.63 4.82 2.91
CA LEU A 77 5.15 3.56 3.46
C LEU A 77 6.17 2.99 4.44
N VAL A 78 5.68 2.16 5.36
CA VAL A 78 6.47 1.37 6.30
C VAL A 78 5.96 -0.07 6.25
N LEU A 79 6.85 -1.03 6.42
CA LEU A 79 6.52 -2.44 6.57
C LEU A 79 6.48 -2.81 8.05
N ASP A 80 5.44 -3.53 8.44
CA ASP A 80 5.34 -4.20 9.74
C ASP A 80 6.17 -5.48 9.79
N LEU A 81 6.38 -6.00 11.00
CA LEU A 81 6.99 -7.31 11.27
C LEU A 81 6.22 -8.47 10.61
N LYS A 82 4.93 -8.29 10.31
CA LYS A 82 4.07 -9.24 9.58
C LYS A 82 3.99 -8.99 8.07
N GLU A 83 4.91 -8.20 7.53
CA GLU A 83 4.90 -7.71 6.14
C GLU A 83 3.69 -6.85 5.76
N GLY A 84 2.93 -6.34 6.74
CA GLY A 84 1.80 -5.44 6.51
C GLY A 84 2.26 -4.03 6.14
N LEU A 85 1.60 -3.39 5.17
CA LEU A 85 1.93 -2.04 4.73
C LEU A 85 1.15 -0.97 5.50
N PHE A 86 1.89 0.05 5.96
CA PHE A 86 1.34 1.23 6.63
C PHE A 86 1.77 2.51 5.93
N PRO A 87 0.92 3.55 5.88
CA PRO A 87 1.41 4.89 5.62
C PRO A 87 2.26 5.37 6.79
N ALA A 88 3.43 5.95 6.49
CA ALA A 88 4.42 6.37 7.48
C ALA A 88 3.88 7.43 8.47
N GLY A 89 2.81 8.15 8.13
CA GLY A 89 2.14 9.08 9.04
C GLY A 89 1.28 8.41 10.12
N ILE A 90 0.92 7.13 9.96
CA ILE A 90 0.09 6.37 10.92
C ILE A 90 0.95 5.45 11.80
N ALA A 91 2.09 4.97 11.29
CA ALA A 91 3.01 4.08 12.00
C ALA A 91 3.51 4.66 13.35
N SER A 92 3.64 5.98 13.46
CA SER A 92 4.11 6.65 14.69
C SER A 92 3.18 6.55 15.90
N GLN A 93 1.99 5.97 15.78
CA GLN A 93 1.01 5.83 16.89
C GLN A 93 0.97 4.42 17.49
N GLN A 94 1.66 3.42 16.92
CA GLN A 94 1.62 2.04 17.45
C GLN A 94 2.74 1.74 18.45
N GLU A 95 3.82 2.52 18.47
CA GLU A 95 4.94 2.32 19.41
C GLU A 95 4.62 2.79 20.85
N ASP A 96 3.59 3.63 21.05
CA ASP A 96 3.21 4.16 22.37
C ASP A 96 2.21 3.27 23.13
N ARG A 97 1.72 2.16 22.55
CA ARG A 97 0.75 1.25 23.20
C ARG A 97 1.34 -0.04 23.75
N GLN A 98 2.65 -0.27 23.62
CA GLN A 98 3.32 -1.46 24.17
C GLN A 98 4.22 -1.12 25.37
N ALA A 99 3.69 -0.32 26.29
CA ALA A 99 4.23 -0.18 27.64
C ALA A 99 3.10 0.01 28.65
N LYS A 100 2.34 -1.05 28.94
CA LYS A 100 1.62 -1.16 30.21
C LYS A 100 1.36 -2.60 30.60
#